data_AF-A0A6F8T8V7-F1
#
_entry.id   AF-A0A6F8T8V7-F1
#
_cell.length_a   1.000
_cell.length_b   1.000
_cell.length_c   1.000
_cell.angle_alpha   90.00
_cell.angle_beta   90.00
_cell.angle_gamma   90.00
#
_symmetry.space_group_name_H-M   'P 1'
#
loop_
_entity.id
_entity.type
_entity.pdbx_description
1 polymer ?
#
loop_
_entity_poly.entity_id
_entity_poly.type
_entity_poly.pdbx_seq_one_letter_code
_entity_poly.pdbx_strand_id
1 'polypeptide(L)'
;MPKFKSHQNPVEELTALKKVFEKKIMDAGNSSDLPTKITLSKEVVDEYNDSMGTLNTMTKYKANPNDSQIISLKKDLRAQFDTATRMHDRYGAQHDIAVEKEARKIPTGVFKRAEKAILKAEEIKQTKKAEKKNTPVEVEWGEFESYEQNRDRLVREEAAEAVEKKIPTGVFKRAEKAILKAEEIKEAKTLAIDKIDDILAVLLSKTINIGNNLPEARTVAETLYTVLYDARTVYEGELNNGKEITKAGDNFKNLCKDAIATAMPVLERDLGWGEYLKNMMKSLANAVIKGVTLGNVSNFFTQSKSEASKAFDEADQELQSDDDNTPTNP
;
A
#
# COMPACT_ATOMS: atom_id res chain seq x y z
N MET A 1 -12.97 -22.72 -6.30
CA MET A 1 -14.06 -23.48 -5.65
C MET A 1 -15.35 -23.35 -6.46
N PRO A 2 -16.36 -24.21 -6.24
CA PRO A 2 -17.44 -24.36 -7.21
C PRO A 2 -18.43 -23.22 -7.10
N LYS A 3 -18.36 -22.29 -8.06
CA LYS A 3 -19.44 -21.35 -8.35
C LYS A 3 -20.71 -22.13 -8.67
N PHE A 4 -21.87 -21.63 -8.25
CA PHE A 4 -23.13 -22.23 -8.63
C PHE A 4 -23.32 -22.16 -10.15
N LYS A 5 -23.84 -23.24 -10.72
CA LYS A 5 -24.16 -23.40 -12.14
C LYS A 5 -25.66 -23.27 -12.35
N SER A 6 -26.04 -22.78 -13.53
CA SER A 6 -27.43 -22.45 -13.86
C SER A 6 -28.45 -23.58 -13.65
N HIS A 7 -28.05 -24.83 -13.89
CA HIS A 7 -28.92 -26.02 -13.85
C HIS A 7 -29.00 -26.71 -12.48
N GLN A 8 -28.17 -26.30 -11.50
CA GLN A 8 -28.14 -26.95 -10.20
C GLN A 8 -29.39 -26.64 -9.35
N ASN A 9 -29.66 -27.49 -8.36
CA ASN A 9 -30.72 -27.27 -7.39
C ASN A 9 -30.22 -26.39 -6.23
N PRO A 10 -30.81 -25.19 -6.01
CA PRO A 10 -30.29 -24.26 -5.01
C PRO A 10 -30.34 -24.81 -3.59
N VAL A 11 -31.34 -25.62 -3.24
CA VAL A 11 -31.46 -26.19 -1.88
C VAL A 11 -30.33 -27.19 -1.63
N GLU A 12 -30.06 -28.07 -2.60
CA GLU A 12 -28.99 -29.08 -2.49
C GLU A 12 -27.61 -28.43 -2.40
N GLU A 13 -27.34 -27.45 -3.27
CA GLU A 13 -26.04 -26.77 -3.33
C GLU A 13 -25.79 -25.90 -2.09
N LEU A 14 -26.80 -25.15 -1.62
CA LEU A 14 -26.68 -24.37 -0.38
C LEU A 14 -26.50 -25.28 0.84
N THR A 15 -27.16 -26.44 0.86
CA THR A 15 -26.98 -27.45 1.92
C THR A 15 -25.58 -28.04 1.91
N ALA A 16 -25.03 -28.35 0.72
CA ALA A 16 -23.68 -28.85 0.57
C ALA A 16 -22.66 -27.79 1.02
N LEU A 17 -22.82 -26.54 0.60
CA LEU A 17 -21.97 -25.42 1.00
C LEU A 17 -21.97 -25.22 2.52
N LYS A 18 -23.16 -25.29 3.15
CA LYS A 18 -23.31 -25.20 4.61
C LYS A 18 -22.48 -26.26 5.33
N LYS A 19 -22.52 -27.52 4.88
CA LYS A 19 -21.72 -28.61 5.48
C LYS A 19 -20.21 -28.38 5.32
N VAL A 20 -19.78 -27.87 4.17
CA VAL A 20 -18.37 -27.52 3.94
C VAL A 20 -17.92 -26.44 4.94
N PHE A 21 -18.75 -25.41 5.14
CA PHE A 21 -18.44 -24.32 6.06
C PHE A 21 -18.39 -24.78 7.51
N GLU A 22 -19.36 -25.60 7.95
CA GLU A 22 -19.36 -26.19 9.29
C GLU A 22 -18.07 -26.96 9.55
N LYS A 23 -17.65 -27.79 8.59
CA LYS A 23 -16.41 -28.55 8.70
C LYS A 23 -15.19 -27.64 8.80
N LYS A 24 -15.05 -26.65 7.91
CA LYS A 24 -13.90 -25.74 7.92
C LYS A 24 -13.82 -24.89 9.18
N ILE A 25 -14.96 -24.39 9.67
CA ILE A 25 -15.05 -23.64 10.93
C ILE A 25 -14.64 -24.53 12.10
N MET A 26 -15.10 -25.78 12.13
CA MET A 26 -14.74 -26.75 13.17
C MET A 26 -13.24 -27.09 13.12
N ASP A 27 -12.71 -27.40 11.94
CA ASP A 27 -11.29 -27.72 11.74
C ASP A 27 -10.40 -26.52 12.11
N ALA A 28 -10.80 -25.29 11.77
CA ALA A 28 -10.11 -24.07 12.19
C ALA A 28 -10.14 -23.88 13.71
N GLY A 29 -11.27 -24.14 14.36
CA GLY A 29 -11.40 -24.08 15.81
C GLY A 29 -10.50 -25.09 16.54
N ASN A 30 -10.40 -26.31 15.99
CA ASN A 30 -9.67 -27.43 16.57
C ASN A 30 -8.17 -27.46 16.24
N SER A 31 -7.73 -26.76 15.19
CA SER A 31 -6.32 -26.70 14.83
C SER A 31 -5.47 -26.14 15.99
N SER A 32 -4.22 -26.59 16.13
CA SER A 32 -3.21 -25.96 16.99
C SER A 32 -2.34 -24.96 16.22
N ASP A 33 -2.27 -25.10 14.90
CA ASP A 33 -1.44 -24.29 14.01
C ASP A 33 -2.17 -23.02 13.55
N LEU A 34 -1.64 -21.86 13.95
CA LEU A 34 -2.27 -20.56 13.70
C LEU A 34 -2.38 -20.21 12.19
N PRO A 35 -1.36 -20.43 11.34
CA PRO A 35 -1.50 -20.32 9.89
C PRO A 35 -2.65 -21.15 9.31
N THR A 36 -2.82 -22.39 9.75
CA THR A 36 -3.94 -23.26 9.34
C THR A 36 -5.29 -22.66 9.75
N LYS A 37 -5.40 -22.10 10.96
CA LYS A 37 -6.62 -21.41 11.41
C LYS A 37 -7.00 -20.22 10.52
N ILE A 38 -6.00 -19.39 10.20
CA ILE A 38 -6.18 -18.21 9.33
C ILE A 38 -6.62 -18.65 7.94
N THR A 39 -6.00 -19.70 7.40
CA THR A 39 -6.30 -20.21 6.06
C THR A 39 -7.73 -20.75 5.98
N LEU A 40 -8.12 -21.64 6.88
CA LEU A 40 -9.45 -22.27 6.87
C LEU A 40 -10.58 -21.26 7.08
N SER A 41 -10.40 -20.29 7.99
CA SER A 41 -11.38 -19.22 8.21
C SER A 41 -11.51 -18.30 6.99
N LYS A 42 -10.39 -17.94 6.34
CA LYS A 42 -10.37 -17.17 5.10
C LYS A 42 -11.07 -17.88 3.95
N GLU A 43 -10.83 -19.18 3.78
CA GLU A 43 -11.46 -19.96 2.72
C GLU A 43 -12.99 -19.92 2.82
N VAL A 44 -13.56 -19.96 4.02
CA VAL A 44 -15.02 -19.83 4.22
C VAL A 44 -15.52 -18.44 3.77
N VAL A 45 -14.78 -17.38 4.11
CA VAL A 45 -15.11 -15.99 3.70
C VAL A 45 -15.08 -15.86 2.18
N ASP A 46 -14.01 -16.33 1.55
CA ASP A 46 -13.80 -16.26 0.10
C ASP A 46 -14.86 -17.09 -0.64
N GLU A 47 -15.10 -18.33 -0.22
CA GLU A 47 -16.11 -19.21 -0.82
C GLU A 47 -17.53 -18.68 -0.67
N TYR A 48 -17.86 -18.03 0.45
CA TYR A 48 -19.18 -17.43 0.64
C TYR A 48 -19.40 -16.32 -0.38
N ASN A 49 -18.44 -15.40 -0.51
CA ASN A 49 -18.51 -14.28 -1.44
C ASN A 49 -18.65 -14.77 -2.89
N ASP A 50 -17.83 -15.76 -3.27
CA ASP A 50 -17.88 -16.36 -4.61
C ASP A 50 -19.20 -17.08 -4.90
N SER A 51 -19.65 -17.94 -3.98
CA SER A 51 -20.84 -18.77 -4.17
C SER A 51 -22.10 -17.92 -4.13
N MET A 52 -22.25 -17.08 -3.10
CA MET A 52 -23.43 -16.22 -2.95
C MET A 52 -23.54 -15.19 -4.09
N GLY A 53 -22.42 -14.69 -4.61
CA GLY A 53 -22.40 -13.84 -5.80
C GLY A 53 -22.95 -14.52 -7.06
N THR A 54 -22.91 -15.85 -7.14
CA THR A 54 -23.40 -16.63 -8.28
C THR A 54 -24.77 -17.29 -8.07
N LEU A 55 -25.38 -17.15 -6.89
CA LEU A 55 -26.69 -17.75 -6.59
C LEU A 55 -27.79 -17.30 -7.56
N ASN A 56 -27.77 -16.01 -7.92
CA ASN A 56 -28.67 -15.43 -8.92
C ASN A 56 -28.50 -16.01 -10.32
N THR A 57 -27.47 -16.82 -10.61
CA THR A 57 -27.32 -17.46 -11.93
C THR A 57 -28.13 -18.75 -12.05
N MET A 58 -28.58 -19.33 -10.94
CA MET A 58 -29.35 -20.58 -10.90
C MET A 58 -30.79 -20.35 -11.36
N THR A 59 -31.20 -21.03 -12.42
CA THR A 59 -32.55 -20.86 -13.02
C THR A 59 -33.65 -21.18 -12.01
N LYS A 60 -33.47 -22.25 -11.23
CA LYS A 60 -34.44 -22.66 -10.18
C LYS A 60 -34.55 -21.64 -9.05
N TYR A 61 -33.45 -20.97 -8.67
CA TYR A 61 -33.48 -19.90 -7.68
C TYR A 61 -34.23 -18.68 -8.20
N LYS A 62 -33.98 -18.26 -9.45
CA LYS A 62 -34.71 -17.14 -10.08
C LYS A 62 -36.21 -17.39 -10.16
N ALA A 63 -36.62 -18.62 -10.41
CA ALA A 63 -38.03 -18.99 -10.50
C ALA A 63 -38.75 -18.89 -9.14
N ASN A 64 -38.07 -19.15 -8.03
CA ASN A 64 -38.65 -19.06 -6.70
C ASN A 64 -37.62 -18.55 -5.65
N PRO A 65 -37.30 -17.24 -5.64
CA PRO A 65 -36.29 -16.70 -4.73
C PRO A 65 -36.76 -16.64 -3.28
N ASN A 66 -38.07 -16.76 -3.05
CA ASN A 66 -38.74 -16.68 -1.75
C ASN A 66 -39.05 -18.06 -1.15
N ASP A 67 -38.47 -19.12 -1.69
CA ASP A 67 -38.55 -20.45 -1.10
C ASP A 67 -38.04 -20.41 0.36
N SER A 68 -38.86 -20.90 1.29
CA SER A 68 -38.58 -20.81 2.72
C SER A 68 -37.33 -21.59 3.14
N GLN A 69 -37.04 -22.72 2.49
CA GLN A 69 -35.82 -23.50 2.74
C GLN A 69 -34.59 -22.72 2.26
N ILE A 70 -34.67 -22.09 1.10
CA ILE A 70 -33.58 -21.26 0.56
C ILE A 70 -33.32 -20.06 1.48
N ILE A 71 -34.36 -19.36 1.95
CA ILE A 71 -34.21 -18.24 2.88
C ILE A 71 -33.53 -18.71 4.18
N SER A 72 -33.97 -19.83 4.75
CA SER A 72 -33.37 -20.39 5.96
C SER A 72 -31.90 -20.74 5.75
N LEU A 73 -31.56 -21.42 4.65
CA LEU A 73 -30.18 -21.80 4.35
C LEU A 73 -29.28 -20.59 4.14
N LYS A 74 -29.77 -19.54 3.47
CA LYS A 74 -29.03 -18.27 3.30
C LYS A 74 -28.72 -17.61 4.64
N LYS A 75 -29.68 -17.63 5.57
CA LYS A 75 -29.49 -17.09 6.93
C LYS A 75 -28.43 -17.88 7.70
N ASP A 76 -28.48 -19.21 7.63
CA ASP A 76 -27.50 -20.08 8.27
C ASP A 76 -26.09 -19.87 7.72
N LEU A 77 -25.95 -19.84 6.38
CA LEU A 77 -24.69 -19.57 5.70
C LEU A 77 -24.16 -18.18 6.06
N ARG A 78 -25.03 -17.17 6.20
CA ARG A 78 -24.63 -15.83 6.64
C ARG A 78 -24.07 -15.86 8.06
N ALA A 79 -24.72 -16.58 8.98
CA ALA A 79 -24.23 -16.71 10.36
C ALA A 79 -22.86 -17.43 10.41
N GLN A 80 -22.64 -18.42 9.55
CA GLN A 80 -21.35 -19.10 9.40
C GLN A 80 -20.28 -18.17 8.84
N PHE A 81 -20.61 -17.39 7.81
CA PHE A 81 -19.73 -16.36 7.26
C PHE A 81 -19.30 -15.32 8.31
N ASP A 82 -20.25 -14.79 9.09
CA ASP A 82 -19.97 -13.81 10.14
C ASP A 82 -19.11 -14.44 11.27
N THR A 83 -19.25 -15.75 11.51
CA THR A 83 -18.40 -16.49 12.46
C THR A 83 -16.99 -16.68 11.92
N ALA A 84 -16.84 -17.10 10.66
CA ALA A 84 -15.54 -17.29 10.02
C ALA A 84 -14.77 -15.97 9.88
N THR A 85 -15.45 -14.86 9.57
CA THR A 85 -14.84 -13.51 9.51
C THR A 85 -14.24 -13.13 10.87
N ARG A 86 -15.01 -13.25 11.96
CA ARG A 86 -14.52 -12.98 13.32
C ARG A 86 -13.35 -13.88 13.72
N MET A 87 -13.38 -15.15 13.30
CA MET A 87 -12.27 -16.08 13.51
C MET A 87 -11.02 -15.62 12.75
N HIS A 88 -11.16 -15.28 11.48
CA HIS A 88 -10.07 -14.81 10.62
C HIS A 88 -9.40 -13.57 11.22
N ASP A 89 -10.18 -12.55 11.59
CA ASP A 89 -9.67 -11.31 12.18
C ASP A 89 -8.93 -11.58 13.49
N ARG A 90 -9.52 -12.42 14.37
CA ARG A 90 -8.91 -12.78 15.66
C ARG A 90 -7.59 -13.54 15.46
N TYR A 91 -7.54 -14.49 14.54
CA TYR A 91 -6.34 -15.28 14.28
C TYR A 91 -5.25 -14.46 13.59
N GLY A 92 -5.63 -13.54 12.69
CA GLY A 92 -4.72 -12.56 12.11
C GLY A 92 -4.05 -11.70 13.20
N ALA A 93 -4.85 -11.10 14.08
CA ALA A 93 -4.32 -10.32 15.19
C ALA A 93 -3.40 -11.13 16.12
N GLN A 94 -3.74 -12.39 16.41
CA GLN A 94 -2.88 -13.29 17.19
C GLN A 94 -1.54 -13.56 16.49
N HIS A 95 -1.56 -13.71 15.16
CA HIS A 95 -0.38 -13.95 14.36
C HIS A 95 0.54 -12.73 14.36
N ASP A 96 -0.03 -11.53 14.19
CA ASP A 96 0.74 -10.28 14.20
C ASP A 96 1.42 -10.05 15.55
N ILE A 97 0.70 -10.31 16.66
CA ILE A 97 1.29 -10.27 18.01
C ILE A 97 2.42 -11.30 18.17
N ALA A 98 2.27 -12.50 17.61
CA ALA A 98 3.31 -13.53 17.69
C ALA A 98 4.56 -13.12 16.90
N VAL A 99 4.39 -12.59 15.70
CA VAL A 99 5.49 -12.07 14.86
C VAL A 99 6.18 -10.91 15.58
N GLU A 100 5.43 -9.97 16.16
CA GLU A 100 6.00 -8.84 16.89
C GLU A 100 6.78 -9.30 18.12
N LYS A 101 6.26 -10.28 18.88
CA LYS A 101 6.98 -10.86 20.02
C LYS A 101 8.28 -11.54 19.61
N GLU A 102 8.28 -12.30 18.52
CA GLU A 102 9.50 -12.91 17.99
C GLU A 102 10.50 -11.86 17.50
N ALA A 103 10.03 -10.79 16.83
CA ALA A 103 10.88 -9.67 16.43
C ALA A 103 11.53 -8.96 17.63
N ARG A 104 10.82 -8.82 18.76
CA ARG A 104 11.35 -8.25 20.01
C ARG A 104 12.35 -9.16 20.73
N LYS A 105 12.31 -10.48 20.49
CA LYS A 105 13.31 -11.43 21.03
C LYS A 105 14.64 -11.36 20.28
N ILE A 106 14.67 -10.78 19.08
CA ILE A 106 15.95 -10.51 18.41
C ILE A 106 16.73 -9.53 19.29
N PRO A 107 17.90 -9.92 19.84
CA PRO A 107 18.58 -9.12 20.83
C PRO A 107 18.92 -7.76 20.22
N THR A 108 18.37 -6.69 20.79
CA THR A 108 18.71 -5.28 20.48
C THR A 108 20.22 -5.02 20.54
N GLY A 109 21.01 -5.91 21.18
CA GLY A 109 22.46 -5.90 21.14
C GLY A 109 23.08 -6.16 19.76
N VAL A 110 22.42 -6.93 18.87
CA VAL A 110 22.94 -7.20 17.51
C VAL A 110 22.78 -5.96 16.63
N PHE A 111 21.63 -5.30 16.68
CA PHE A 111 21.40 -4.04 15.97
C PHE A 111 22.25 -2.90 16.53
N LYS A 112 22.36 -2.74 17.86
CA LYS A 112 23.23 -1.71 18.45
C LYS A 112 24.71 -1.92 18.15
N ARG A 113 25.18 -3.18 18.02
CA ARG A 113 26.57 -3.48 17.61
C ARG A 113 26.79 -3.20 16.13
N ALA A 114 25.82 -3.55 15.27
CA ALA A 114 25.87 -3.24 13.84
C ALA A 114 25.83 -1.72 13.57
N GLU A 115 24.93 -1.00 14.24
CA GLU A 115 24.82 0.46 14.16
C GLU A 115 26.09 1.16 14.65
N LYS A 116 26.67 0.71 15.78
CA LYS A 116 27.96 1.23 16.28
C LYS A 116 29.13 0.90 15.34
N ALA A 117 29.09 -0.23 14.65
CA ALA A 117 30.10 -0.60 13.66
C ALA A 117 29.98 0.25 12.38
N ILE A 118 28.76 0.57 11.94
CA ILE A 118 28.49 1.44 10.79
C ILE A 118 28.96 2.87 11.09
N LEU A 119 28.59 3.44 12.25
CA LEU A 119 29.03 4.77 12.69
C LEU A 119 30.56 4.88 12.76
N LYS A 120 31.23 3.88 13.34
CA LYS A 120 32.70 3.85 13.41
C LYS A 120 33.35 3.73 12.03
N ALA A 121 32.72 3.00 11.09
CA ALA A 121 33.21 2.90 9.72
C ALA A 121 33.05 4.22 8.94
N GLU A 122 32.00 5.00 9.21
CA GLU A 122 31.81 6.33 8.63
C GLU A 122 32.79 7.37 9.20
N GLU A 123 33.04 7.36 10.51
CA GLU A 123 34.09 8.20 11.13
C GLU A 123 35.47 7.93 10.51
N ILE A 124 35.84 6.66 10.32
CA ILE A 124 37.10 6.26 9.69
C ILE A 124 37.17 6.71 8.21
N LYS A 125 36.04 6.70 7.48
CA LYS A 125 36.00 7.23 6.11
C LYS A 125 36.18 8.74 6.06
N GLN A 126 35.62 9.46 7.04
CA GLN A 126 35.75 10.92 7.12
C GLN A 126 37.18 11.35 7.50
N THR A 127 37.82 10.67 8.46
CA THR A 127 39.22 10.97 8.84
C THR A 127 40.20 10.69 7.70
N LYS A 128 40.07 9.56 7.00
CA LYS A 128 40.89 9.25 5.81
C LYS A 128 40.68 10.22 4.63
N LYS A 129 39.49 10.81 4.50
CA LYS A 129 39.19 11.83 3.48
C LYS A 129 39.77 13.20 3.84
N ALA A 130 39.91 13.50 5.14
CA ALA A 130 40.57 14.70 5.64
C ALA A 130 42.11 14.60 5.54
N GLU A 131 42.70 13.43 5.82
CA GLU A 131 44.15 13.19 5.69
C GLU A 131 44.63 13.22 4.23
N LYS A 132 43.81 12.76 3.27
CA LYS A 132 44.14 12.84 1.82
C LYS A 132 44.24 14.26 1.24
N LYS A 133 43.85 15.31 1.99
CA LYS A 133 43.99 16.71 1.53
C LYS A 133 45.30 17.37 1.96
N ASN A 134 46.13 16.73 2.78
CA ASN A 134 47.22 17.46 3.45
C ASN A 134 48.50 16.65 3.67
N THR A 135 49.06 15.99 2.65
CA THR A 135 50.53 15.73 2.54
C THR A 135 50.90 15.02 1.23
N PRO A 136 52.06 15.33 0.62
CA PRO A 136 52.66 14.53 -0.45
C PRO A 136 53.64 13.47 0.07
N VAL A 137 53.41 12.24 -0.40
CA VAL A 137 54.35 11.16 -0.75
C VAL A 137 55.22 10.48 0.34
N GLU A 138 55.18 9.14 0.24
CA GLU A 138 56.16 8.08 0.57
C GLU A 138 56.11 7.33 1.92
N VAL A 139 56.13 5.99 1.78
CA VAL A 139 56.30 4.89 2.77
C VAL A 139 55.01 4.62 3.60
N GLU A 140 54.38 3.44 3.69
CA GLU A 140 54.79 2.03 3.69
C GLU A 140 53.52 1.17 3.38
N TRP A 141 53.46 0.49 2.23
CA TRP A 141 52.25 -0.25 1.78
C TRP A 141 52.23 -1.75 2.16
N GLY A 142 53.20 -2.23 2.95
CA GLY A 142 53.39 -3.67 3.20
C GLY A 142 52.55 -4.28 4.33
N GLU A 143 52.17 -3.50 5.34
CA GLU A 143 51.53 -4.06 6.56
C GLU A 143 49.99 -3.92 6.57
N PHE A 144 49.41 -3.07 5.72
CA PHE A 144 47.96 -2.82 5.70
C PHE A 144 47.17 -3.90 4.94
N GLU A 145 47.73 -4.49 3.88
CA GLU A 145 47.09 -5.60 3.15
C GLU A 145 46.96 -6.88 4.00
N SER A 146 47.89 -7.10 4.92
CA SER A 146 47.89 -8.25 5.85
C SER A 146 46.71 -8.22 6.83
N TYR A 147 46.28 -7.04 7.25
CA TYR A 147 45.16 -6.87 8.18
C TYR A 147 43.79 -6.96 7.51
N GLU A 148 43.64 -6.42 6.29
CA GLU A 148 42.39 -6.57 5.52
C GLU A 148 42.19 -8.01 5.03
N GLN A 149 43.26 -8.70 4.61
CA GLN A 149 43.18 -10.12 4.24
C GLN A 149 42.86 -11.03 5.43
N ASN A 150 43.40 -10.76 6.63
CA ASN A 150 43.06 -11.54 7.83
C ASN A 150 41.64 -11.28 8.35
N ARG A 151 41.13 -10.05 8.23
CA ARG A 151 39.74 -9.71 8.59
C ARG A 151 38.75 -10.40 7.66
N ASP A 152 39.01 -10.38 6.36
CA ASP A 152 38.15 -11.04 5.37
C ASP A 152 38.23 -12.57 5.48
N ARG A 153 39.36 -13.13 5.94
CA ARG A 153 39.49 -14.57 6.21
C ARG A 153 38.65 -15.01 7.42
N LEU A 154 38.71 -14.27 8.53
CA LEU A 154 37.93 -14.57 9.74
C LEU A 154 36.42 -14.46 9.50
N VAL A 155 35.99 -13.42 8.77
CA VAL A 155 34.57 -13.24 8.40
C VAL A 155 34.07 -14.34 7.47
N ARG A 156 34.94 -14.86 6.58
CA ARG A 156 34.60 -16.00 5.71
C ARG A 156 34.59 -17.32 6.46
N GLU A 157 35.48 -17.55 7.41
CA GLU A 157 35.51 -18.76 8.24
C GLU A 157 34.29 -18.84 9.17
N GLU A 158 33.92 -17.74 9.84
CA GLU A 158 32.69 -17.67 10.66
C GLU A 158 31.41 -17.79 9.81
N ALA A 159 31.40 -17.21 8.61
CA ALA A 159 30.28 -17.36 7.68
C ALA A 159 30.18 -18.78 7.08
N ALA A 160 31.31 -19.45 6.85
CA ALA A 160 31.35 -20.84 6.36
C ALA A 160 30.87 -21.82 7.44
N GLU A 161 31.25 -21.61 8.70
CA GLU A 161 30.81 -22.46 9.82
C GLU A 161 29.32 -22.28 10.14
N ALA A 162 28.76 -21.08 9.91
CA ALA A 162 27.32 -20.82 9.96
C ALA A 162 26.54 -21.45 8.79
N VAL A 163 27.18 -21.62 7.62
CA VAL A 163 26.60 -22.28 6.44
C VAL A 163 26.65 -23.81 6.55
N GLU A 164 27.61 -24.36 7.28
CA GLU A 164 27.79 -25.82 7.45
C GLU A 164 26.73 -26.45 8.38
N LYS A 165 26.03 -25.66 9.21
CA LYS A 165 24.86 -26.11 10.00
C LYS A 165 23.52 -25.93 9.25
N LYS A 166 23.25 -26.89 8.35
CA LYS A 166 21.92 -27.40 7.95
C LYS A 166 20.84 -26.40 7.47
N ILE A 167 21.15 -25.43 6.61
CA ILE A 167 20.11 -24.77 5.81
C ILE A 167 20.55 -24.72 4.34
N PRO A 168 19.76 -25.26 3.40
CA PRO A 168 20.12 -25.23 1.98
C PRO A 168 20.27 -23.79 1.51
N THR A 169 21.42 -23.44 0.95
CA THR A 169 21.82 -22.10 0.50
C THR A 169 20.84 -21.44 -0.48
N GLY A 170 19.97 -22.22 -1.14
CA GLY A 170 18.88 -21.74 -1.99
C GLY A 170 17.66 -21.18 -1.22
N VAL A 171 17.47 -21.54 0.04
CA VAL A 171 16.35 -21.07 0.89
C VAL A 171 16.63 -19.65 1.38
N PHE A 172 17.88 -19.34 1.75
CA PHE A 172 18.30 -17.99 2.16
C PHE A 172 18.15 -16.96 1.04
N LYS A 173 18.60 -17.27 -0.18
CA LYS A 173 18.46 -16.33 -1.32
C LYS A 173 17.00 -16.04 -1.69
N ARG A 174 16.08 -17.00 -1.47
CA ARG A 174 14.64 -16.80 -1.69
C ARG A 174 14.00 -15.98 -0.58
N ALA A 175 14.39 -16.22 0.68
CA ALA A 175 13.91 -15.46 1.82
C ALA A 175 14.39 -13.99 1.77
N GLU A 176 15.67 -13.77 1.46
CA GLU A 176 16.26 -12.44 1.31
C GLU A 176 15.56 -11.63 0.21
N LYS A 177 15.32 -12.25 -0.97
CA LYS A 177 14.57 -11.62 -2.06
C LYS A 177 13.12 -11.32 -1.70
N ALA A 178 12.49 -12.16 -0.86
CA ALA A 178 11.12 -11.93 -0.39
C ALA A 178 11.05 -10.79 0.63
N ILE A 179 12.05 -10.67 1.51
CA ILE A 179 12.17 -9.57 2.48
C ILE A 179 12.38 -8.24 1.75
N LEU A 180 13.35 -8.17 0.83
CA LEU A 180 13.58 -6.99 -0.02
C LEU A 180 12.31 -6.55 -0.74
N LYS A 181 11.60 -7.50 -1.36
CA LYS A 181 10.34 -7.19 -2.06
C LYS A 181 9.24 -6.72 -1.11
N ALA A 182 9.17 -7.25 0.11
CA ALA A 182 8.19 -6.82 1.10
C ALA A 182 8.48 -5.39 1.60
N GLU A 183 9.76 -5.05 1.74
CA GLU A 183 10.21 -3.71 2.15
C GLU A 183 9.95 -2.68 1.04
N GLU A 184 10.28 -2.99 -0.22
CA GLU A 184 9.92 -2.17 -1.38
C GLU A 184 8.41 -1.91 -1.48
N ILE A 185 7.59 -2.94 -1.24
CA ILE A 185 6.12 -2.81 -1.21
C ILE A 185 5.69 -1.89 -0.06
N LYS A 186 6.32 -2.00 1.11
CA LYS A 186 6.00 -1.17 2.27
C LYS A 186 6.34 0.30 1.99
N GLU A 187 7.53 0.59 1.48
CA GLU A 187 7.93 1.95 1.11
C GLU A 187 7.02 2.54 0.03
N ALA A 188 6.67 1.76 -0.99
CA ALA A 188 5.79 2.22 -2.06
C ALA A 188 4.37 2.54 -1.56
N LYS A 189 3.86 1.76 -0.58
CA LYS A 189 2.60 2.06 0.10
C LYS A 189 2.68 3.38 0.86
N THR A 190 3.71 3.56 1.68
CA THR A 190 3.91 4.80 2.46
C THR A 190 3.98 6.02 1.53
N LEU A 191 4.79 5.95 0.47
CA LEU A 191 4.93 7.04 -0.49
C LEU A 191 3.61 7.39 -1.20
N ALA A 192 2.76 6.40 -1.48
CA ALA A 192 1.46 6.64 -2.09
C ALA A 192 0.53 7.39 -1.14
N ILE A 193 0.51 6.99 0.14
CA ILE A 193 -0.31 7.59 1.18
C ILE A 193 0.11 9.03 1.45
N ASP A 194 1.41 9.28 1.63
CA ASP A 194 1.95 10.64 1.87
C ASP A 194 1.54 11.60 0.75
N LYS A 195 1.62 11.16 -0.50
CA LYS A 195 1.20 11.98 -1.66
C LYS A 195 -0.29 12.26 -1.70
N ILE A 196 -1.13 11.31 -1.26
CA ILE A 196 -2.56 11.55 -1.14
C ILE A 196 -2.81 12.60 -0.06
N ASP A 197 -2.12 12.49 1.08
CA ASP A 197 -2.26 13.43 2.20
C ASP A 197 -1.85 14.86 1.80
N ASP A 198 -0.75 15.01 1.05
CA ASP A 198 -0.33 16.31 0.50
C ASP A 198 -1.43 16.93 -0.37
N ILE A 199 -2.07 16.13 -1.24
CA ILE A 199 -3.17 16.60 -2.10
C ILE A 199 -4.38 17.02 -1.26
N LEU A 200 -4.74 16.22 -0.26
CA LEU A 200 -5.89 16.50 0.62
C LEU A 200 -5.65 17.72 1.51
N ALA A 201 -4.41 17.94 1.95
CA ALA A 201 -4.04 19.14 2.71
C ALA A 201 -4.25 20.43 1.88
N VAL A 202 -3.92 20.41 0.59
CA VAL A 202 -4.19 21.52 -0.33
C VAL A 202 -5.69 21.78 -0.48
N LEU A 203 -6.49 20.71 -0.62
CA LEU A 203 -7.96 20.84 -0.68
C LEU A 203 -8.52 21.44 0.61
N LEU A 204 -8.12 20.93 1.78
CA LEU A 204 -8.55 21.45 3.08
C LEU A 204 -8.24 22.94 3.22
N SER A 205 -7.01 23.33 2.89
CA SER A 205 -6.59 24.74 2.91
C SER A 205 -7.48 25.60 2.02
N LYS A 206 -7.76 25.16 0.79
CA LYS A 206 -8.66 25.87 -0.12
C LYS A 206 -10.09 25.96 0.42
N THR A 207 -10.60 24.91 1.06
CA THR A 207 -11.94 24.87 1.67
C THR A 207 -12.07 25.86 2.82
N ILE A 208 -11.07 25.93 3.70
CA ILE A 208 -11.06 26.89 4.82
C ILE A 208 -11.13 28.33 4.32
N ASN A 209 -10.45 28.61 3.20
CA ASN A 209 -10.36 29.93 2.57
C ASN A 209 -11.59 30.32 1.74
N ILE A 210 -12.63 29.49 1.65
CA ILE A 210 -13.90 29.88 1.01
C ILE A 210 -14.54 30.99 1.84
N GLY A 211 -14.82 32.12 1.19
CA GLY A 211 -15.46 33.27 1.82
C GLY A 211 -16.84 32.93 2.41
N ASN A 212 -17.22 33.64 3.46
CA ASN A 212 -18.50 33.41 4.15
C ASN A 212 -19.75 33.72 3.30
N ASN A 213 -19.57 34.31 2.11
CA ASN A 213 -20.62 34.66 1.17
C ASN A 213 -21.08 33.49 0.28
N LEU A 214 -20.40 32.33 0.32
CA LEU A 214 -20.73 31.15 -0.47
C LEU A 214 -20.94 29.91 0.42
N PRO A 215 -21.97 29.89 1.29
CA PRO A 215 -22.18 28.83 2.27
C PRO A 215 -22.43 27.46 1.62
N GLU A 216 -23.17 27.40 0.51
CA GLU A 216 -23.40 26.15 -0.24
C GLU A 216 -22.08 25.56 -0.76
N ALA A 217 -21.27 26.37 -1.43
CA ALA A 217 -19.98 25.94 -1.95
C ALA A 217 -19.02 25.49 -0.84
N ARG A 218 -19.02 26.18 0.31
CA ARG A 218 -18.24 25.74 1.49
C ARG A 218 -18.69 24.36 1.96
N THR A 219 -19.99 24.15 2.18
CA THR A 219 -20.52 22.85 2.63
C THR A 219 -20.19 21.73 1.64
N VAL A 220 -20.31 21.99 0.33
CA VAL A 220 -19.94 21.00 -0.70
C VAL A 220 -18.43 20.71 -0.69
N ALA A 221 -17.58 21.72 -0.51
CA ALA A 221 -16.13 21.54 -0.44
C ALA A 221 -15.69 20.78 0.82
N GLU A 222 -16.30 21.05 1.98
CA GLU A 222 -16.10 20.31 3.23
C GLU A 222 -16.54 18.85 3.10
N THR A 223 -17.70 18.62 2.47
CA THR A 223 -18.21 17.28 2.18
C THR A 223 -17.26 16.54 1.24
N LEU A 224 -16.78 17.19 0.17
CA LEU A 224 -15.81 16.62 -0.75
C LEU A 224 -14.52 16.21 -0.04
N TYR A 225 -13.95 17.10 0.78
CA TYR A 225 -12.76 16.78 1.58
C TYR A 225 -12.98 15.55 2.47
N THR A 226 -14.12 15.51 3.18
CA THR A 226 -14.46 14.43 4.09
C THR A 226 -14.54 13.09 3.35
N VAL A 227 -15.27 13.03 2.23
CA VAL A 227 -15.42 11.79 1.43
C VAL A 227 -14.07 11.33 0.86
N LEU A 228 -13.22 12.26 0.41
CA LEU A 228 -11.89 11.91 -0.10
C LEU A 228 -10.95 11.42 1.00
N TYR A 229 -11.03 12.00 2.19
CA TYR A 229 -10.26 11.55 3.36
C TYR A 229 -10.72 10.15 3.83
N ASP A 230 -12.02 9.90 3.83
CA ASP A 230 -12.58 8.57 4.12
C ASP A 230 -12.12 7.55 3.06
N ALA A 231 -12.13 7.91 1.78
CA ALA A 231 -11.60 7.06 0.71
C ALA A 231 -10.11 6.75 0.90
N ARG A 232 -9.29 7.74 1.30
CA ARG A 232 -7.87 7.56 1.64
C ARG A 232 -7.71 6.58 2.81
N THR A 233 -8.53 6.73 3.85
CA THR A 233 -8.49 5.86 5.05
C THR A 233 -8.88 4.42 4.70
N VAL A 234 -9.91 4.23 3.87
CA VAL A 234 -10.29 2.91 3.34
C VAL A 234 -9.16 2.31 2.52
N TYR A 235 -8.52 3.09 1.65
CA TYR A 235 -7.40 2.64 0.83
C TYR A 235 -6.22 2.17 1.69
N GLU A 236 -5.80 2.95 2.68
CA GLU A 236 -4.75 2.54 3.63
C GLU A 236 -5.11 1.26 4.38
N GLY A 237 -6.35 1.18 4.90
CA GLY A 237 -6.85 -0.03 5.57
C GLY A 237 -6.80 -1.26 4.67
N GLU A 238 -7.22 -1.12 3.41
CA GLU A 238 -7.15 -2.20 2.41
C GLU A 238 -5.71 -2.65 2.13
N LEU A 239 -4.76 -1.71 2.04
CA LEU A 239 -3.34 -2.02 1.84
C LEU A 239 -2.73 -2.72 3.05
N ASN A 240 -3.12 -2.33 4.27
CA ASN A 240 -2.63 -2.94 5.51
C ASN A 240 -3.20 -4.34 5.71
N ASN A 241 -4.44 -4.58 5.27
CA ASN A 241 -5.09 -5.89 5.29
C ASN A 241 -4.62 -6.83 4.15
N GLY A 242 -3.59 -6.44 3.40
CA GLY A 242 -2.99 -7.27 2.34
C GLY A 242 -3.85 -7.38 1.08
N LYS A 243 -4.81 -6.49 0.86
CA LYS A 243 -5.53 -6.41 -0.41
C LYS A 243 -4.53 -6.12 -1.54
N GLU A 244 -4.80 -6.67 -2.71
CA GLU A 244 -4.00 -6.42 -3.90
C GLU A 244 -3.99 -4.91 -4.22
N ILE A 245 -2.79 -4.34 -4.36
CA ILE A 245 -2.59 -2.87 -4.46
C ILE A 245 -3.38 -2.29 -5.65
N THR A 246 -3.44 -3.02 -6.77
CA THR A 246 -4.22 -2.66 -7.96
C THR A 246 -5.70 -2.53 -7.64
N LYS A 247 -6.29 -3.52 -6.95
CA LYS A 247 -7.71 -3.52 -6.56
C LYS A 247 -8.04 -2.44 -5.52
N ALA A 248 -7.16 -2.25 -4.55
CA ALA A 248 -7.31 -1.17 -3.56
C ALA A 248 -7.25 0.19 -4.25
N GLY A 249 -6.31 0.35 -5.17
CA GLY A 249 -6.13 1.57 -5.96
C GLY A 249 -7.30 1.86 -6.90
N ASP A 250 -7.86 0.85 -7.54
CA ASP A 250 -9.06 1.00 -8.39
C ASP A 250 -10.28 1.42 -7.58
N ASN A 251 -10.48 0.83 -6.39
CA ASN A 251 -11.55 1.21 -5.48
C ASN A 251 -11.42 2.69 -5.06
N PHE A 252 -10.22 3.09 -4.61
CA PHE A 252 -9.92 4.47 -4.25
C PHE A 252 -10.20 5.45 -5.41
N LYS A 253 -9.68 5.16 -6.61
CA LYS A 253 -9.90 6.01 -7.80
C LYS A 253 -11.38 6.19 -8.12
N ASN A 254 -12.18 5.13 -8.01
CA ASN A 254 -13.61 5.22 -8.28
C ASN A 254 -14.34 6.08 -7.23
N LEU A 255 -14.04 5.90 -5.94
CA LEU A 255 -14.58 6.73 -4.87
C LEU A 255 -14.22 8.21 -5.08
N CYS A 256 -12.97 8.52 -5.40
CA CYS A 256 -12.54 9.89 -5.69
C CYS A 256 -13.24 10.48 -6.92
N LYS A 257 -13.39 9.68 -7.98
CA LYS A 257 -14.06 10.10 -9.21
C LYS A 257 -15.52 10.47 -8.94
N ASP A 258 -16.24 9.63 -8.20
CA ASP A 258 -17.66 9.85 -7.90
C ASP A 258 -17.85 11.05 -6.96
N ALA A 259 -17.00 11.19 -5.95
CA ALA A 259 -17.01 12.34 -5.05
C ALA A 259 -16.76 13.66 -5.81
N ILE A 260 -15.73 13.71 -6.66
CA ILE A 260 -15.40 14.89 -7.46
C ILE A 260 -16.52 15.18 -8.47
N ALA A 261 -17.05 14.17 -9.16
CA ALA A 261 -18.16 14.36 -10.10
C ALA A 261 -19.41 14.94 -9.43
N THR A 262 -19.67 14.53 -8.18
CA THR A 262 -20.80 15.04 -7.39
C THR A 262 -20.60 16.49 -6.96
N ALA A 263 -19.40 16.86 -6.51
CA ALA A 263 -19.10 18.21 -6.03
C ALA A 263 -18.88 19.23 -7.16
N MET A 264 -18.43 18.77 -8.33
CA MET A 264 -17.98 19.61 -9.44
C MET A 264 -19.02 20.63 -9.93
N PRO A 265 -20.32 20.33 -10.09
CA PRO A 265 -21.29 21.31 -10.59
C PRO A 265 -21.39 22.56 -9.72
N VAL A 266 -21.37 22.42 -8.40
CA VAL A 266 -21.47 23.53 -7.45
C VAL A 266 -20.15 24.27 -7.34
N LEU A 267 -19.04 23.53 -7.16
CA LEU A 267 -17.72 24.15 -6.96
C LEU A 267 -17.18 24.83 -8.23
N GLU A 268 -17.57 24.37 -9.42
CA GLU A 268 -17.28 25.08 -10.66
C GLU A 268 -18.10 26.36 -10.78
N ARG A 269 -19.42 26.27 -10.56
CA ARG A 269 -20.33 27.43 -10.67
C ARG A 269 -19.95 28.55 -9.70
N ASP A 270 -19.63 28.20 -8.46
CA ASP A 270 -19.50 29.18 -7.37
C ASP A 270 -18.05 29.60 -7.13
N LEU A 271 -17.06 28.75 -7.44
CA LEU A 271 -15.65 29.00 -7.14
C LEU A 271 -14.72 28.89 -8.36
N GLY A 272 -15.21 28.42 -9.51
CA GLY A 272 -14.37 28.16 -10.70
C GLY A 272 -13.36 27.02 -10.48
N TRP A 273 -13.68 26.04 -9.62
CA TRP A 273 -12.75 24.96 -9.24
C TRP A 273 -12.73 23.76 -10.20
N GLY A 274 -13.49 23.74 -11.28
CA GLY A 274 -13.63 22.60 -12.18
C GLY A 274 -12.29 22.11 -12.75
N GLU A 275 -11.44 23.01 -13.24
CA GLU A 275 -10.11 22.63 -13.73
C GLU A 275 -9.18 22.19 -12.59
N TYR A 276 -9.27 22.83 -11.43
CA TYR A 276 -8.55 22.41 -10.22
C TYR A 276 -8.94 20.97 -9.83
N LEU A 277 -10.23 20.66 -9.79
CA LEU A 277 -10.76 19.34 -9.41
C LEU A 277 -10.35 18.25 -10.41
N LYS A 278 -10.35 18.55 -11.72
CA LYS A 278 -9.83 17.62 -12.74
C LYS A 278 -8.35 17.32 -12.53
N ASN A 279 -7.55 18.32 -12.22
CA ASN A 279 -6.12 18.13 -11.97
C ASN A 279 -5.86 17.42 -10.64
N MET A 280 -6.66 17.70 -9.61
CA MET A 280 -6.64 16.95 -8.34
C MET A 280 -6.92 15.46 -8.57
N MET A 281 -7.95 15.12 -9.36
CA MET A 281 -8.25 13.72 -9.70
C MET A 281 -7.08 13.02 -10.40
N LYS A 282 -6.41 13.70 -11.34
CA LYS A 282 -5.21 13.16 -12.00
C LYS A 282 -4.09 12.92 -10.99
N SER A 283 -3.85 13.86 -10.07
CA SER A 283 -2.82 13.74 -9.03
C SER A 283 -3.11 12.57 -8.09
N LEU A 284 -4.37 12.39 -7.66
CA LEU A 284 -4.78 11.27 -6.82
C LEU A 284 -4.58 9.92 -7.54
N ALA A 285 -4.97 9.82 -8.81
CA ALA A 285 -4.75 8.62 -9.60
C ALA A 285 -3.24 8.32 -9.78
N ASN A 286 -2.43 9.35 -10.02
CA ASN A 286 -0.99 9.21 -10.18
C ASN A 286 -0.28 8.80 -8.88
N ALA A 287 -0.74 9.29 -7.72
CA ALA A 287 -0.21 8.89 -6.42
C ALA A 287 -0.34 7.38 -6.21
N VAL A 288 -1.51 6.83 -6.55
CA VAL A 288 -1.77 5.38 -6.48
C VAL A 288 -0.94 4.62 -7.52
N ILE A 289 -0.92 5.04 -8.79
CA ILE A 289 -0.21 4.30 -9.86
C ILE A 289 1.31 4.26 -9.61
N LYS A 290 1.91 5.39 -9.20
CA LYS A 290 3.35 5.45 -8.88
C LYS A 290 3.71 4.61 -7.64
N GLY A 291 2.80 4.47 -6.68
CA GLY A 291 2.96 3.55 -5.56
C GLY A 291 2.81 2.06 -5.91
N VAL A 292 2.17 1.74 -7.05
CA VAL A 292 1.94 0.35 -7.48
C VAL A 292 3.04 -0.16 -8.43
N THR A 293 3.66 0.72 -9.21
CA THR A 293 4.63 0.35 -10.27
C THR A 293 6.04 0.16 -9.72
N LEU A 294 6.24 -0.90 -8.94
CA LEU A 294 7.56 -1.45 -8.64
C LEU A 294 8.16 -2.08 -9.92
N GLY A 295 8.82 -1.26 -10.73
CA GLY A 295 9.54 -1.67 -11.94
C GLY A 295 8.86 -1.26 -13.24
N ASN A 296 9.55 -0.39 -13.99
CA ASN A 296 9.23 0.09 -15.34
C ASN A 296 8.34 1.35 -15.42
N VAL A 297 8.92 2.48 -15.04
CA VAL A 297 8.43 3.83 -15.39
C VAL A 297 8.89 4.18 -16.80
N SER A 298 7.99 4.05 -17.78
CA SER A 298 8.05 4.84 -19.01
C SER A 298 6.84 5.77 -19.02
N ASN A 299 7.09 7.06 -18.80
CA ASN A 299 6.25 8.22 -19.13
C ASN A 299 4.72 8.01 -19.12
N PHE A 300 4.07 8.16 -17.96
CA PHE A 300 2.60 8.25 -17.89
C PHE A 300 2.13 9.58 -17.30
N PHE A 301 1.44 10.32 -18.17
CA PHE A 301 0.70 11.57 -18.00
C PHE A 301 1.48 12.77 -17.45
N THR A 302 2.03 13.55 -18.38
CA THR A 302 2.42 14.94 -18.15
C THR A 302 1.20 15.72 -17.67
N GLN A 303 1.31 16.32 -16.49
CA GLN A 303 0.32 17.26 -15.98
C GLN A 303 0.21 18.40 -17.00
N SER A 304 -0.96 18.56 -17.60
CA SER A 304 -1.20 19.68 -18.52
C SER A 304 -1.13 20.95 -17.68
N LYS A 305 -0.05 21.72 -17.79
CA LYS A 305 -0.03 23.12 -17.37
C LYS A 305 -1.18 23.80 -18.10
N SER A 306 -2.06 24.49 -17.38
CA SER A 306 -3.13 25.29 -18.00
C SER A 306 -2.50 26.35 -18.91
N GLU A 307 -3.21 26.77 -19.96
CA GLU A 307 -2.77 27.87 -20.83
C GLU A 307 -2.52 29.16 -20.03
N ALA A 308 -3.23 29.36 -18.92
CA ALA A 308 -2.97 30.45 -17.97
C ALA A 308 -1.61 30.33 -17.25
N SER A 309 -1.16 29.13 -16.88
CA SER A 309 0.20 28.94 -16.32
C SER A 309 1.29 29.09 -17.37
N LYS A 310 1.03 28.71 -18.64
CA LYS A 310 1.98 28.96 -19.72
C LYS A 310 2.08 30.45 -20.05
N ALA A 311 0.95 31.15 -20.11
CA ALA A 311 0.92 32.59 -20.32
C ALA A 311 1.56 33.35 -19.15
N PHE A 312 1.43 32.87 -17.92
CA PHE A 312 2.11 33.45 -16.76
C PHE A 312 3.62 33.19 -16.80
N ASP A 313 4.07 31.96 -17.11
CA ASP A 313 5.49 31.64 -17.25
C ASP A 313 6.14 32.39 -18.43
N GLU A 314 5.41 32.58 -19.54
CA GLU A 314 5.85 33.36 -20.71
C GLU A 314 5.91 34.87 -20.40
N ALA A 315 4.90 35.40 -19.71
CA ALA A 315 4.90 36.80 -19.27
C ALA A 315 5.98 37.09 -18.21
N ASP A 316 6.24 36.15 -17.30
CA ASP A 316 7.30 36.28 -16.27
C ASP A 316 8.70 36.17 -16.90
N GLN A 317 8.87 35.38 -17.97
CA GLN A 317 10.10 35.35 -18.77
C GLN A 317 10.31 36.63 -19.59
N GLU A 318 9.25 37.20 -20.18
CA GLU A 318 9.33 38.50 -20.88
C GLU A 318 9.73 39.62 -19.90
N LEU A 319 9.10 39.67 -18.72
CA LEU A 319 9.41 40.65 -17.68
C LEU A 319 10.84 40.51 -17.12
N GLN A 320 11.37 39.29 -17.03
CA GLN A 320 12.77 39.07 -16.61
C GLN A 320 13.79 39.36 -17.72
N SER A 321 13.38 39.37 -18.99
CA SER A 321 14.28 39.69 -20.12
C SER A 321 14.41 41.19 -20.41
N ASP A 322 13.47 42.00 -19.93
CA ASP A 322 13.47 43.46 -20.10
C ASP A 322 14.26 44.21 -19.00
N ASP A 323 14.52 43.57 -17.85
CA ASP A 323 15.29 44.18 -16.74
C ASP A 323 16.82 44.06 -16.89
N ASP A 324 17.32 43.33 -17.89
CA ASP A 324 18.77 43.08 -18.09
C ASP A 324 19.41 43.95 -19.19
N ASN A 325 18.69 44.97 -19.69
CA ASN A 325 19.20 45.90 -20.71
C ASN A 325 19.29 47.33 -20.19
N THR A 326 20.12 47.54 -19.16
CA THR A 326 20.60 48.90 -18.84
C THR A 326 21.65 49.31 -19.88
N PRO A 327 21.46 50.42 -20.62
CA PRO A 327 22.43 50.85 -21.60
C PRO A 327 23.67 51.41 -20.90
N THR A 328 24.80 50.69 -21.04
CA THR A 328 26.12 51.28 -20.85
C THR A 328 26.37 52.22 -22.02
N ASN A 329 26.16 53.51 -21.78
CA ASN A 329 26.51 54.57 -22.74
C ASN A 329 27.96 55.03 -22.43
N PRO A 330 28.86 55.11 -23.43
CA PRO A 330 30.24 55.57 -23.25
C PRO A 330 30.37 57.07 -22.95
#